data_AF-A0A5K1GJU4-F1
#
_entry.id   AF-A0A5K1GJU4-F1
#
_cell.length_a   1.000
_cell.length_b   1.000
_cell.length_c   1.000
_cell.angle_alpha   90.00
_cell.angle_beta   90.00
_cell.angle_gamma   90.00
#
_symmetry.space_group_name_H-M   'P 1'
#
loop_
_entity.id
_entity.type
_entity.pdbx_description
1 polymer ?
#
loop_
_entity_poly.entity_id
_entity_poly.type
_entity_poly.pdbx_seq_one_letter_code
_entity_poly.pdbx_strand_id
1 'polypeptide(L)' 'GSRVDASEAAIILLPSYITVFTLDFSGSGLSEGDHVTLGWNE' A
#
# COMPACT_ATOMS: atom_id res chain seq x y z
N GLY A 1 -7.28 3.04 4.50
CA GLY A 1 -5.85 2.98 4.89
C GLY A 1 -5.08 3.93 4.02
N SER A 2 -4.42 4.91 4.63
CA SER A 2 -3.55 5.87 3.96
C SER A 2 -2.08 5.45 4.06
N ARG A 3 -1.21 6.03 3.22
CA ARG A 3 0.25 5.90 3.36
C ARG A 3 0.75 6.36 4.74
N VAL A 4 0.07 7.34 5.35
CA VAL A 4 0.40 7.83 6.69
C VAL A 4 0.17 6.74 7.74
N ASP A 5 -1.02 6.14 7.75
CA ASP A 5 -1.37 5.04 8.67
C ASP A 5 -0.42 3.83 8.53
N ALA A 6 -0.02 3.51 7.29
CA ALA A 6 0.90 2.41 7.02
C ALA A 6 2.31 2.65 7.58
N SER A 7 2.73 3.93 7.65
CA SER A 7 4.04 4.31 8.19
C SER A 7 4.09 4.10 9.71
N GLU A 8 3.01 4.44 10.41
CA GLU A 8 2.88 4.16 11.84
C GLU A 8 2.86 2.65 12.12
N ALA A 9 2.15 1.86 11.30
CA ALA A 9 2.13 0.41 11.43
C ALA A 9 3.53 -0.21 11.26
N ALA A 10 4.33 0.28 10.31
CA ALA A 10 5.68 -0.24 10.07
C ALA A 10 6.61 -0.07 11.29
N ILE A 11 6.46 1.04 12.04
CA ILE A 11 7.24 1.31 13.26
C ILE A 11 7.00 0.25 14.33
N ILE A 12 5.79 -0.31 14.41
CA ILE A 12 5.41 -1.33 15.40
C ILE A 12 5.76 -2.75 14.90
N LEU A 13 5.52 -3.02 13.62
CA LEU A 13 5.60 -4.37 13.05
C LEU A 13 7.04 -4.81 12.78
N LEU A 14 7.91 -3.93 12.28
CA LEU A 14 9.29 -4.30 11.95
C LEU A 14 10.12 -4.75 13.16
N PRO A 15 10.07 -4.08 14.33
CA PRO A 15 10.75 -4.55 15.55
C PRO A 15 10.18 -5.87 16.09
N SER A 16 8.94 -6.19 15.73
CA SER A 16 8.26 -7.45 16.11
C SER A 16 8.64 -8.63 15.20
N TYR A 17 9.66 -8.46 14.35
CA TYR A 17 10.09 -9.44 13.34
C TYR A 17 9.01 -9.80 12.33
N ILE A 18 8.08 -8.87 12.07
CA ILE A 18 7.06 -9.00 11.03
C ILE A 18 7.54 -8.25 9.79
N THR A 19 7.69 -8.96 8.68
CA THR A 19 8.02 -8.35 7.39
C THR A 19 6.85 -7.53 6.87
N VAL A 20 7.12 -6.28 6.48
CA VAL A 20 6.16 -5.37 5.87
C VAL A 20 6.55 -5.13 4.42
N PHE A 21 5.58 -5.23 3.50
CA PHE A 21 5.76 -4.87 2.09
C PHE A 21 4.57 -4.05 1.61
N THR A 22 4.78 -3.26 0.57
CA THR A 22 3.74 -2.43 -0.08
C THR A 22 3.60 -2.86 -1.54
N LEU A 23 2.37 -2.84 -2.04
CA LEU A 23 2.05 -3.11 -3.43
C LEU A 23 1.22 -1.95 -3.97
N ASP A 24 1.67 -1.34 -5.05
CA ASP A 24 0.89 -0.37 -5.82
C ASP A 24 0.27 -1.09 -7.03
N PHE A 25 -1.03 -0.91 -7.29
CA PHE A 25 -1.70 -1.44 -8.49
C PHE A 25 -1.14 -0.81 -9.77
N SER A 26 -1.36 -1.45 -10.92
CA SER A 26 -1.02 -0.92 -12.25
C SER A 26 -1.55 0.50 -12.44
N GLY A 27 -0.70 1.39 -12.97
CA GLY A 27 -1.03 2.80 -13.15
C GLY A 27 -1.32 3.57 -11.85
N SER A 28 -0.76 3.14 -10.71
CA SER A 28 -0.90 3.81 -9.40
C SER A 28 0.44 3.91 -8.68
N GLY A 29 0.63 4.95 -7.87
CA GLY A 29 1.88 5.16 -7.14
C GLY A 29 3.07 5.32 -8.09
N LEU A 30 4.03 4.39 -8.00
CA LEU A 30 5.19 4.31 -8.90
C LEU A 30 5.08 3.16 -9.92
N SER A 31 3.96 2.42 -9.92
CA SER A 31 3.76 1.29 -10.84
C SER A 31 3.32 1.77 -12.23
N GLU A 32 3.98 1.23 -13.25
CA GLU A 32 3.61 1.40 -14.65
C GLU A 32 2.30 0.65 -15.01
N GLY A 33 1.84 0.82 -16.26
CA GLY A 33 0.68 0.13 -16.82
C GLY A 33 -0.62 0.93 -16.70
N ASP A 34 -1.72 0.35 -17.20
CA ASP A 34 -3.01 1.01 -17.21
C ASP A 34 -3.60 1.10 -15.81
N HIS A 35 -4.21 2.25 -15.50
CA HIS A 35 -4.92 2.43 -14.25
C HIS A 35 -6.18 1.56 -14.23
N VAL A 36 -6.26 0.67 -13.25
CA VAL A 36 -7.42 -0.20 -13.03
C VAL A 36 -8.06 0.13 -11.69
N THR A 37 -9.38 0.27 -11.70
CA THR A 37 -10.18 0.43 -10.48
C THR A 37 -10.82 -0.91 -10.12
N LEU A 38 -11.01 -1.19 -8.82
CA LEU A 38 -11.67 -2.43 -8.37
C LEU A 38 -13.20 -2.39 -8.52
N GLY A 39 -13.72 -1.46 -9.33
CA GLY A 39 -15.15 -1.31 -9.57
C GLY A 39 -15.97 -0.83 -8.37
N TRP A 40 -15.34 -0.34 -7.30
CA TRP A 40 -16.07 0.31 -6.22
C TRP A 40 -16.51 1.70 -6.69
N ASN A 41 -17.82 1.83 -6.92
CA ASN A 41 -18.48 3.10 -7.11
C ASN A 41 -19.16 3.44 -5.78
N GLU A 42 -18.78 4.56 -5.17
CA GLU A 42 -19.43 5.06 -3.96
C GLU A 42 -20.90 5.45 -4.21
#